data_AF-I9NZ70-F1
#
_entry.id   AF-I9NZ70-F1
#
_cell.length_a   1.000
_cell.length_b   1.000
_cell.length_c   1.000
_cell.angle_alpha   90.00
_cell.angle_beta   90.00
_cell.angle_gamma   90.00
#
_symmetry.space_group_name_H-M   'P 1'
#
loop_
_entity.id
_entity.type
_entity.pdbx_description
1 polymer ?
#
loop_
_entity_poly.entity_id
_entity_poly.type
_entity_poly.pdbx_seq_one_letter_code
_entity_poly.pdbx_strand_id
1 'polypeptide(L)'
;MRFVSISIKALFCSYVACILVFAIFYYFLPHGQLNKDLTPVNALYFSVVTITTLGYGDIIPTSSVAQIAISFQALFGITILGLFINAIWTGHARKIESKTKEALKQQSILTNDRKLKSYGTTLSWIFSNLENSFFEVTTPATMREGKHWKFDEKYREKDLSGMFDISLKYRNGFNTSIECFYANEDAFVTELKFLLSNFELDHHPELQKDIITYIGHYHSDQSRGALLLYAQGGHEGKGAMIMKAAFANHEDGEHFKEGFTKSELHPALIFSLTLNTKYNLVVGIDSALQKICV
;
A
#
# COMPACT_ATOMS: atom_id res chain seq x y z
N MET A 1 7.74 23.68 18.97
CA MET A 1 8.80 23.90 19.98
C MET A 1 9.87 22.83 19.76
N ARG A 2 11.05 23.17 19.23
CA ARG A 2 12.12 22.19 18.98
C ARG A 2 12.67 21.74 20.33
N PHE A 3 12.33 20.53 20.77
CA PHE A 3 12.97 19.91 21.93
C PHE A 3 14.46 19.75 21.60
N VAL A 4 15.29 20.57 22.23
CA VAL A 4 16.74 20.44 22.18
C VAL A 4 17.06 18.99 22.56
N SER A 5 17.74 18.25 21.67
CA SER A 5 18.16 16.87 21.96
C SER A 5 19.33 16.91 22.93
N ILE A 6 19.04 17.25 24.19
CA ILE A 6 20.06 17.34 25.22
C ILE A 6 20.48 15.92 25.60
N SER A 7 21.78 15.64 25.48
CA SER A 7 22.35 14.36 25.87
C SER A 7 22.26 14.18 27.39
N ILE A 8 21.72 13.04 27.84
CA ILE A 8 21.67 12.67 29.27
C ILE A 8 23.07 12.73 29.91
N LYS A 9 24.10 12.34 29.16
CA LYS A 9 25.50 12.44 29.59
C LYS A 9 25.93 13.88 29.86
N ALA A 10 25.52 14.81 29.00
CA ALA A 10 25.82 16.23 29.16
C ALA A 10 25.10 16.82 30.38
N LEU A 11 23.83 16.46 30.62
CA LEU A 11 23.09 16.89 31.82
C LEU A 11 23.73 16.35 33.11
N PHE A 12 24.17 15.09 33.10
CA PHE A 12 24.87 14.51 34.23
C PHE A 12 26.22 15.22 34.49
N CYS A 13 27.01 15.45 33.44
CA CYS A 13 28.26 16.21 33.55
C CYS A 13 28.01 17.65 34.04
N SER A 14 26.96 18.33 33.55
CA SER A 14 26.63 19.69 34.02
C SER A 14 26.20 19.72 35.48
N TYR A 15 25.48 18.68 35.95
CA TYR A 15 25.09 18.55 37.36
C TYR A 15 26.31 18.40 38.26
N VAL A 16 27.25 17.51 37.90
CA VAL A 16 28.51 17.31 38.63
C VAL A 16 29.40 18.55 38.57
N ALA A 17 29.51 19.21 37.41
CA ALA A 17 30.27 20.45 37.27
C ALA A 17 29.70 21.57 38.15
N CYS A 18 28.37 21.71 38.21
CA CYS A 18 27.71 22.68 39.08
C CYS A 18 28.09 22.45 40.55
N ILE A 19 28.06 21.20 41.02
CA ILE A 19 28.51 20.83 42.38
C ILE A 19 29.94 21.30 42.64
N LEU A 20 30.86 21.00 41.72
CA LEU A 20 32.28 21.33 41.89
C LEU A 20 32.53 22.85 41.85
N VAL A 21 31.88 23.57 40.93
CA VAL A 21 32.02 25.03 40.82
C VAL A 21 31.54 25.73 42.08
N PHE A 22 30.37 25.35 42.61
CA PHE A 22 29.85 25.92 43.86
C PHE A 22 30.68 25.48 45.07
N ALA A 23 31.20 24.25 45.11
CA ALA A 23 32.10 23.81 46.18
C ALA A 23 33.38 24.64 46.22
N ILE A 24 33.99 24.90 45.06
CA ILE A 24 35.16 25.78 44.95
C ILE A 24 34.79 27.20 45.39
N PHE A 25 33.65 27.74 44.93
CA PHE A 25 33.18 29.06 45.34
C PHE A 25 33.01 29.18 46.86
N TYR A 26 32.39 28.20 47.52
CA TYR A 26 32.21 28.22 48.97
C TYR A 26 33.52 28.07 49.75
N TYR A 27 34.50 27.35 49.22
CA TYR A 27 35.82 27.23 49.83
C TYR A 27 36.60 28.55 49.82
N PHE A 28 36.44 29.38 48.77
CA PHE A 28 37.10 30.68 48.64
C PHE A 28 36.32 31.84 49.28
N LEU A 29 35.18 31.57 49.94
CA LEU A 29 34.47 32.62 50.66
C LEU A 29 35.31 33.15 51.84
N PRO A 30 35.35 34.47 52.06
CA PRO A 30 36.00 35.06 53.23
C PRO A 30 35.43 34.52 54.55
N HIS A 31 36.25 34.54 55.59
CA HIS A 31 35.83 34.17 56.95
C HIS A 31 34.59 34.97 57.40
N GLY A 32 33.66 34.29 58.08
CA GLY A 32 32.44 34.88 58.62
C GLY A 32 31.24 34.96 57.65
N GLN A 33 31.38 34.49 56.41
CA GLN A 33 30.26 34.39 55.45
C GLN A 33 29.34 33.19 55.70
N LEU A 34 29.86 32.17 56.41
CA LEU A 34 29.16 30.98 56.88
C LEU A 34 29.38 30.83 58.39
N ASN A 35 28.56 29.99 59.05
CA ASN A 35 28.68 29.71 60.50
C ASN A 35 29.98 29.02 60.94
N LYS A 36 30.71 28.39 60.01
CA LYS A 36 32.02 27.77 60.23
C LYS A 36 32.87 27.86 58.96
N ASP A 37 34.18 27.88 59.13
CA ASP A 37 35.11 27.80 58.01
C ASP A 37 35.08 26.41 57.38
N LEU A 38 35.15 26.36 56.05
CA LEU A 38 34.99 25.13 55.30
C LEU A 38 36.35 24.56 54.89
N THR A 39 36.56 23.29 55.21
CA THR A 39 37.58 22.48 54.53
C THR A 39 37.10 22.16 53.10
N PRO A 40 37.99 21.79 52.15
CA PRO A 40 37.58 21.41 50.80
C PRO A 40 36.50 20.31 50.77
N VAL A 41 36.59 19.36 51.71
CA VAL A 41 35.61 18.28 51.86
C VAL A 41 34.28 18.81 52.37
N ASN A 42 34.28 19.69 53.36
CA ASN A 42 33.05 20.30 53.89
C ASN A 42 32.36 21.21 52.86
N ALA A 43 33.13 21.89 52.01
CA ALA A 43 32.60 22.70 50.91
C ALA A 43 31.94 21.86 49.81
N LEU A 44 32.56 20.72 49.45
CA LEU A 44 31.94 19.76 48.56
C LEU A 44 30.66 19.17 49.15
N TYR A 45 30.72 18.76 50.42
CA TYR A 45 29.56 18.26 51.16
C TYR A 45 28.41 19.28 51.17
N PHE A 46 28.71 20.54 51.52
CA PHE A 46 27.70 21.61 51.53
C PHE A 46 27.07 21.80 50.15
N SER A 47 27.89 21.89 49.10
CA SER A 47 27.41 22.02 47.72
C SER A 47 26.50 20.86 47.30
N VAL A 48 26.87 19.61 47.63
CA VAL A 48 26.03 18.42 47.37
C VAL A 48 24.71 18.50 48.13
N VAL A 49 24.73 18.78 49.44
CA VAL A 49 23.55 18.86 50.30
C VAL A 49 22.60 19.97 49.85
N THR A 50 23.15 21.11 49.39
CA THR A 50 22.37 22.23 48.86
C THR A 50 21.71 21.90 47.53
N ILE A 51 22.46 21.38 46.53
CA ILE A 51 21.88 21.11 45.20
C ILE A 51 20.90 19.92 45.21
N THR A 52 21.07 18.99 46.15
CA THR A 52 20.14 17.86 46.38
C THR A 52 18.94 18.27 47.23
N THR A 53 18.88 19.53 47.69
CA THR A 53 17.82 20.09 48.54
C THR A 53 17.66 19.37 49.90
N LEU A 54 18.69 18.65 50.35
CA LEU A 54 18.69 17.94 51.64
C LEU A 54 18.75 18.91 52.81
N GLY A 55 19.64 19.90 52.73
CA GLY A 55 19.71 21.03 53.68
C GLY A 55 19.75 20.67 55.16
N TYR A 56 20.69 19.82 55.60
CA TYR A 56 20.77 19.33 56.99
C TYR A 56 20.90 20.43 58.06
N GLY A 57 21.32 21.64 57.69
CA GLY A 57 21.40 22.79 58.59
C GLY A 57 22.65 22.83 59.48
N ASP A 58 23.64 21.97 59.23
CA ASP A 58 24.92 21.94 59.94
C ASP A 58 25.91 23.02 59.43
N ILE A 59 25.74 23.44 58.17
CA ILE A 59 26.39 24.60 57.55
C ILE A 59 25.28 25.55 57.11
N ILE A 60 25.33 26.80 57.58
CA ILE A 60 24.32 27.82 57.29
C ILE A 60 24.97 29.13 56.86
N PRO A 61 24.38 29.84 55.88
CA PRO A 61 24.89 31.13 55.44
C PRO A 61 24.56 32.23 56.45
N THR A 62 25.58 32.98 56.85
CA THR A 62 25.44 34.13 57.77
C THR A 62 25.44 35.47 57.03
N SER A 63 25.85 35.48 55.76
CA SER A 63 25.88 36.69 54.91
C SER A 63 24.88 36.66 53.76
N SER A 64 24.53 37.84 53.26
CA SER A 64 23.68 37.99 52.07
C SER A 64 24.32 37.39 50.81
N VAL A 65 25.65 37.46 50.67
CA VAL A 65 26.36 36.91 49.50
C VAL A 65 26.23 35.38 49.46
N ALA A 66 26.42 34.71 50.59
CA ALA A 66 26.27 33.26 50.68
C ALA A 66 24.81 32.83 50.44
N GLN A 67 23.83 33.57 50.99
CA GLN A 67 22.40 33.30 50.76
C GLN A 67 22.00 33.41 49.28
N ILE A 68 22.50 34.42 48.57
CA ILE A 68 22.27 34.60 47.13
C ILE A 68 22.89 33.43 46.34
N ALA A 69 24.13 33.05 46.65
CA ALA A 69 24.81 31.94 45.96
C ALA A 69 24.06 30.60 46.13
N ILE A 70 23.61 30.29 47.35
CA ILE A 70 22.83 29.09 47.67
C ILE A 70 21.50 29.09 46.90
N SER A 71 20.85 30.25 46.82
CA SER A 71 19.59 30.41 46.09
C SER A 71 19.77 30.16 44.59
N PHE A 72 20.85 30.69 43.99
CA PHE A 72 21.19 30.37 42.59
C PHE A 72 21.52 28.90 42.40
N GLN A 73 22.31 28.30 43.30
CA GLN A 73 22.64 26.88 43.23
C GLN A 73 21.38 26.00 43.27
N ALA A 74 20.44 26.30 44.17
CA ALA A 74 19.17 25.58 44.27
C ALA A 74 18.35 25.72 42.98
N LEU A 75 18.28 26.93 42.40
CA LEU A 75 17.58 27.18 41.14
C LEU A 75 18.19 26.40 39.96
N PHE A 76 19.52 26.36 39.86
CA PHE A 76 20.19 25.54 38.85
C PHE A 76 19.96 24.06 39.06
N GLY A 77 20.04 23.59 40.31
CA GLY A 77 19.81 22.19 40.68
C GLY A 77 18.44 21.69 40.23
N ILE A 78 17.37 22.40 40.59
CA ILE A 78 16.00 22.00 40.23
C ILE A 78 15.75 22.10 38.72
N THR A 79 16.35 23.08 38.03
CA THR A 79 16.24 23.22 36.58
C THR A 79 16.91 22.04 35.86
N ILE A 80 18.13 21.68 36.24
CA ILE A 80 18.86 20.54 35.65
C ILE A 80 18.10 19.23 35.92
N LEU A 81 17.57 19.05 37.14
CA LEU A 81 16.78 17.87 37.49
C LEU A 81 15.50 17.75 36.62
N GLY A 82 14.77 18.86 36.42
CA GLY A 82 13.60 18.89 35.56
C GLY A 82 13.93 18.53 34.10
N LEU A 83 15.05 19.04 33.57
CA LEU A 83 15.54 18.68 32.23
C LEU A 83 15.92 17.20 32.15
N PHE A 84 16.51 16.64 33.20
CA PHE A 84 16.89 15.22 33.26
C PHE A 84 15.66 14.31 33.20
N ILE A 85 14.62 14.59 33.99
CA ILE A 85 13.35 13.86 33.96
C ILE A 85 12.71 13.95 32.57
N ASN A 86 12.69 15.14 31.97
CA ASN A 86 12.14 15.34 30.62
C ASN A 86 12.90 14.52 29.56
N ALA A 87 14.23 14.49 29.62
CA ALA A 87 15.06 13.71 28.69
C ALA A 87 14.77 12.20 28.78
N ILE A 88 14.58 11.67 29.99
CA ILE A 88 14.21 10.26 30.19
C ILE A 88 12.80 9.99 29.66
N TRP A 89 11.84 10.86 29.99
CA TRP A 89 10.45 10.71 29.59
C TRP A 89 10.31 10.73 28.06
N THR A 90 10.92 11.70 27.39
CA THR A 90 10.90 11.80 25.92
C THR A 90 11.58 10.61 25.23
N GLY A 91 12.57 9.98 25.88
CA GLY A 91 13.16 8.73 25.41
C GLY A 91 12.18 7.56 25.46
N HIS A 92 11.50 7.38 26.60
CA HIS A 92 10.47 6.34 26.77
C HIS A 92 9.26 6.56 25.87
N ALA A 93 8.75 7.79 25.81
CA ALA A 93 7.60 8.15 24.98
C ALA A 93 7.84 7.83 23.50
N ARG A 94 9.02 8.16 22.97
CA ARG A 94 9.39 7.83 21.58
C ARG A 94 9.40 6.33 21.31
N LYS A 95 9.89 5.53 22.25
CA LYS A 95 9.94 4.07 22.12
C LYS A 95 8.56 3.42 22.18
N ILE A 96 7.67 3.96 23.01
CA ILE A 96 6.26 3.52 23.07
C ILE A 96 5.57 3.91 21.77
N GLU A 97 5.72 5.16 21.33
CA GLU A 97 5.11 5.67 20.12
C GLU A 97 5.56 4.90 18.86
N SER A 98 6.85 4.55 18.74
CA SER A 98 7.34 3.76 17.61
C SER A 98 6.71 2.37 17.58
N LYS A 99 6.65 1.67 18.73
CA LYS A 99 6.01 0.36 18.83
C LYS A 99 4.52 0.43 18.54
N THR A 100 3.82 1.43 19.06
CA THR A 100 2.40 1.63 18.80
C THR A 100 2.15 1.94 17.32
N LYS A 101 2.98 2.79 16.69
CA LYS A 101 2.91 3.08 15.25
C LYS A 101 3.15 1.84 14.40
N GLU A 102 4.16 1.04 14.74
CA GLU A 102 4.43 -0.23 14.07
C GLU A 102 3.27 -1.21 14.22
N ALA A 103 2.72 -1.37 15.43
CA ALA A 103 1.57 -2.23 15.68
C ALA A 103 0.30 -1.75 14.94
N LEU A 104 0.05 -0.45 14.91
CA LEU A 104 -1.06 0.14 14.17
C LEU A 104 -0.91 -0.07 12.66
N LYS A 105 0.31 0.09 12.12
CA LYS A 105 0.60 -0.18 10.70
C LYS A 105 0.38 -1.66 10.36
N GLN A 106 0.86 -2.56 11.20
CA GLN A 106 0.62 -4.00 11.01
C GLN A 106 -0.87 -4.33 11.09
N GLN A 107 -1.60 -3.71 12.02
CA GLN A 107 -3.04 -3.88 12.13
C GLN A 107 -3.81 -3.33 10.93
N SER A 108 -3.40 -2.19 10.37
CA SER A 108 -4.04 -1.62 9.17
C SER A 108 -3.85 -2.53 7.96
N ILE A 109 -2.65 -3.07 7.76
CA ILE A 109 -2.34 -4.04 6.69
C ILE A 109 -3.23 -5.27 6.84
N LEU A 110 -3.23 -5.91 8.01
CA LEU A 110 -4.06 -7.10 8.25
C LEU A 110 -5.56 -6.82 8.05
N THR A 111 -6.02 -5.63 8.41
CA THR A 111 -7.43 -5.24 8.21
C THR A 111 -7.75 -5.03 6.74
N ASN A 112 -6.85 -4.41 5.98
CA ASN A 112 -6.95 -4.26 4.53
C ASN A 112 -6.99 -5.62 3.84
N ASP A 113 -6.07 -6.53 4.18
CA ASP A 113 -5.99 -7.87 3.57
C ASP A 113 -7.24 -8.70 3.88
N ARG A 114 -7.80 -8.58 5.09
CA ARG A 114 -9.09 -9.20 5.44
C ARG A 114 -10.24 -8.67 4.59
N LYS A 115 -10.31 -7.36 4.38
CA LYS A 115 -11.33 -6.76 3.50
C LYS A 115 -11.14 -7.21 2.06
N LEU A 116 -9.90 -7.21 1.58
CA LEU A 116 -9.55 -7.64 0.23
C LEU A 116 -9.92 -9.10 0.00
N LYS A 117 -9.66 -9.99 0.96
CA LYS A 117 -10.10 -11.39 0.96
C LYS A 117 -11.62 -11.52 0.86
N SER A 118 -12.36 -10.78 1.69
CA SER A 118 -13.82 -10.78 1.64
C SER A 118 -14.33 -10.33 0.27
N TYR A 119 -13.68 -9.32 -0.33
CA TYR A 119 -14.05 -8.79 -1.62
C TYR A 119 -13.73 -9.74 -2.78
N GLY A 120 -12.54 -10.35 -2.77
CA GLY A 120 -12.11 -11.33 -3.78
C GLY A 120 -13.07 -12.52 -3.90
N THR A 121 -13.67 -12.94 -2.78
CA THR A 121 -14.70 -13.99 -2.79
C THR A 121 -15.96 -13.55 -3.55
N THR A 122 -16.37 -12.28 -3.43
CA THR A 122 -17.47 -11.70 -4.20
C THR A 122 -17.12 -11.55 -5.67
N LEU A 123 -15.87 -11.19 -5.98
CA LEU A 123 -15.40 -11.03 -7.36
C LEU A 123 -15.30 -12.34 -8.14
N SER A 124 -15.15 -13.48 -7.46
CA SER A 124 -15.00 -14.80 -8.10
C SER A 124 -16.05 -15.06 -9.19
N TRP A 125 -17.28 -14.60 -9.00
CA TRP A 125 -18.34 -14.71 -10.01
C TRP A 125 -18.05 -13.87 -11.28
N ILE A 126 -17.48 -12.67 -11.11
CA ILE A 126 -17.13 -11.77 -12.23
C ILE A 126 -15.94 -12.34 -13.02
N PHE A 127 -14.92 -12.84 -12.33
CA PHE A 127 -13.81 -13.56 -12.96
C PHE A 127 -14.32 -14.75 -13.77
N SER A 128 -15.12 -15.61 -13.13
CA SER A 128 -15.72 -16.77 -13.78
C SER A 128 -16.54 -16.39 -15.02
N ASN A 129 -17.29 -15.28 -14.98
CA ASN A 129 -18.07 -14.85 -16.14
C ASN A 129 -17.20 -14.43 -17.30
N LEU A 130 -16.17 -13.64 -17.02
CA LEU A 130 -15.25 -13.15 -18.03
C LEU A 130 -14.45 -14.31 -18.63
N GLU A 131 -13.89 -15.20 -17.81
CA GLU A 131 -13.20 -16.42 -18.27
C GLU A 131 -14.07 -17.28 -19.18
N ASN A 132 -15.34 -17.47 -18.82
CA ASN A 132 -16.30 -18.17 -19.66
C ASN A 132 -16.58 -17.44 -20.98
N SER A 133 -16.55 -16.10 -20.99
CA SER A 133 -16.71 -15.33 -22.21
C SER A 133 -15.54 -15.47 -23.18
N PHE A 134 -14.31 -15.72 -22.69
CA PHE A 134 -13.18 -16.08 -23.54
C PHE A 134 -13.45 -17.37 -24.33
N PHE A 135 -14.05 -18.38 -23.68
CA PHE A 135 -14.45 -19.62 -24.36
C PHE A 135 -15.54 -19.38 -25.42
N GLU A 136 -16.53 -18.54 -25.11
CA GLU A 136 -17.62 -18.24 -26.06
C GLU A 136 -17.10 -17.56 -27.34
N VAL A 137 -16.20 -16.59 -27.23
CA VAL A 137 -15.71 -15.86 -28.42
C VAL A 137 -14.76 -16.67 -29.28
N THR A 138 -14.13 -17.72 -28.75
CA THR A 138 -13.20 -18.58 -29.50
C THR A 138 -13.80 -19.92 -29.92
N THR A 139 -15.04 -20.22 -29.52
CA THR A 139 -15.72 -21.48 -29.87
C THR A 139 -17.07 -21.18 -30.55
N PRO A 140 -17.28 -21.61 -31.80
CA PRO A 140 -18.57 -21.54 -32.50
C PRO A 140 -19.69 -22.25 -31.74
N ALA A 141 -20.92 -21.72 -31.82
CA ALA A 141 -22.07 -22.20 -31.06
C ALA A 141 -22.36 -23.70 -31.24
N THR A 142 -22.15 -24.22 -32.45
CA THR A 142 -22.31 -25.66 -32.77
C THR A 142 -21.34 -26.56 -32.00
N MET A 143 -20.23 -26.02 -31.52
CA MET A 143 -19.19 -26.75 -30.78
C MET A 143 -19.21 -26.48 -29.28
N ARG A 144 -20.15 -25.66 -28.76
CA ARG A 144 -20.24 -25.31 -27.33
C ARG A 144 -21.00 -26.34 -26.51
N GLU A 145 -21.94 -27.06 -27.12
CA GLU A 145 -22.80 -28.02 -26.41
C GLU A 145 -21.96 -29.19 -25.86
N GLY A 146 -22.15 -29.52 -24.57
CA GLY A 146 -21.46 -30.63 -23.91
C GLY A 146 -19.97 -30.41 -23.59
N LYS A 147 -19.38 -29.25 -23.94
CA LYS A 147 -17.99 -28.92 -23.60
C LYS A 147 -17.84 -28.29 -22.21
N HIS A 148 -16.65 -28.46 -21.63
CA HIS A 148 -16.23 -27.66 -20.48
C HIS A 148 -16.02 -26.21 -20.92
N TRP A 149 -16.62 -25.28 -20.18
CA TRP A 149 -16.52 -23.84 -20.41
C TRP A 149 -15.16 -23.31 -19.95
N LYS A 150 -14.10 -23.72 -20.63
CA LYS A 150 -12.73 -23.31 -20.33
C LYS A 150 -12.07 -22.84 -21.61
N PHE A 151 -11.37 -21.71 -21.54
CA PHE A 151 -10.63 -21.18 -22.66
C PHE A 151 -9.50 -22.13 -23.07
N ASP A 152 -9.40 -22.39 -24.37
CA ASP A 152 -8.28 -23.11 -24.99
C ASP A 152 -7.39 -22.08 -25.69
N GLU A 153 -6.16 -21.91 -25.21
CA GLU A 153 -5.17 -20.98 -25.78
C GLU A 153 -4.75 -21.34 -27.23
N LYS A 154 -5.03 -22.57 -27.67
CA LYS A 154 -4.71 -23.09 -29.01
C LYS A 154 -5.92 -23.12 -29.93
N TYR A 155 -6.89 -22.22 -29.71
CA TYR A 155 -8.04 -22.06 -30.58
C TYR A 155 -7.61 -21.72 -32.02
N ARG A 156 -8.43 -22.13 -32.99
CA ARG A 156 -8.20 -21.82 -34.40
C ARG A 156 -8.80 -20.48 -34.74
N GLU A 157 -8.13 -19.68 -35.57
CA GLU A 157 -8.62 -18.33 -35.89
C GLU A 157 -9.96 -18.36 -36.61
N LYS A 158 -10.27 -19.39 -37.41
CA LYS A 158 -11.60 -19.54 -38.00
C LYS A 158 -12.73 -19.74 -36.95
N ASP A 159 -12.38 -20.28 -35.78
CA ASP A 159 -13.33 -20.54 -34.70
C ASP A 159 -13.77 -19.22 -34.02
N LEU A 160 -13.06 -18.10 -34.26
CA LEU A 160 -13.45 -16.75 -33.87
C LEU A 160 -14.76 -16.28 -34.53
N SER A 161 -15.19 -16.91 -35.63
CA SER A 161 -16.54 -16.69 -36.18
C SER A 161 -17.65 -16.88 -35.12
N GLY A 162 -17.38 -17.72 -34.12
CA GLY A 162 -18.24 -17.94 -32.97
C GLY A 162 -18.53 -16.70 -32.11
N MET A 163 -17.67 -15.68 -32.14
CA MET A 163 -17.91 -14.44 -31.39
C MET A 163 -19.20 -13.72 -31.82
N PHE A 164 -19.64 -13.95 -33.06
CA PHE A 164 -20.90 -13.41 -33.59
C PHE A 164 -22.07 -14.39 -33.46
N ASP A 165 -21.88 -15.54 -32.80
CA ASP A 165 -22.95 -16.45 -32.42
C ASP A 165 -23.71 -15.92 -31.20
N ILE A 166 -24.97 -16.35 -31.04
CA ILE A 166 -25.75 -16.04 -29.83
C ILE A 166 -25.06 -16.62 -28.59
N SER A 167 -25.00 -15.84 -27.51
CA SER A 167 -24.50 -16.34 -26.23
C SER A 167 -25.46 -17.39 -25.66
N LEU A 168 -24.93 -18.55 -25.25
CA LEU A 168 -25.76 -19.64 -24.69
C LEU A 168 -26.14 -19.40 -23.21
N LYS A 169 -25.62 -18.34 -22.59
CA LYS A 169 -25.97 -17.98 -21.21
C LYS A 169 -27.35 -17.32 -21.20
N TYR A 170 -28.33 -17.98 -20.57
CA TYR A 170 -29.73 -17.53 -20.47
C TYR A 170 -29.92 -16.07 -20.01
N ARG A 171 -28.99 -15.55 -19.18
CA ARG A 171 -29.01 -14.17 -18.67
C ARG A 171 -28.68 -13.11 -19.74
N ASN A 172 -28.06 -13.49 -20.85
CA ASN A 172 -27.52 -12.57 -21.86
C ASN A 172 -28.50 -12.23 -22.99
N GLY A 173 -29.69 -12.85 -23.01
CA GLY A 173 -30.70 -12.59 -24.05
C GLY A 173 -30.26 -13.05 -25.45
N PHE A 174 -30.65 -12.31 -26.49
CA PHE A 174 -30.29 -12.57 -27.90
C PHE A 174 -28.98 -11.87 -28.34
N ASN A 175 -28.16 -11.44 -27.39
CA ASN A 175 -26.89 -10.78 -27.68
C ASN A 175 -25.87 -11.77 -28.23
N THR A 176 -24.95 -11.26 -29.04
CA THR A 176 -23.81 -12.01 -29.55
C THR A 176 -22.78 -12.25 -28.45
N SER A 177 -21.99 -13.32 -28.57
CA SER A 177 -20.92 -13.64 -27.62
C SER A 177 -19.89 -12.52 -27.47
N ILE A 178 -19.63 -11.75 -28.53
CA ILE A 178 -18.71 -10.60 -28.48
C ILE A 178 -19.28 -9.40 -27.70
N GLU A 179 -20.59 -9.13 -27.83
CA GLU A 179 -21.26 -8.10 -27.01
C GLU A 179 -21.24 -8.50 -25.53
N CYS A 180 -21.50 -9.79 -25.24
CA CYS A 180 -21.42 -10.31 -23.88
C CYS A 180 -19.99 -10.28 -23.32
N PHE A 181 -18.99 -10.58 -24.14
CA PHE A 181 -17.59 -10.48 -23.76
C PHE A 181 -17.24 -9.07 -23.30
N TYR A 182 -17.53 -8.06 -24.12
CA TYR A 182 -17.22 -6.67 -23.77
C TYR A 182 -18.04 -6.15 -22.58
N ALA A 183 -19.29 -6.57 -22.43
CA ALA A 183 -20.09 -6.24 -21.25
C ALA A 183 -19.50 -6.84 -19.96
N ASN A 184 -19.02 -8.08 -20.01
CA ASN A 184 -18.35 -8.72 -18.88
C ASN A 184 -16.97 -8.10 -18.61
N GLU A 185 -16.24 -7.71 -19.67
CA GLU A 185 -14.97 -6.98 -19.55
C GLU A 185 -15.16 -5.61 -18.88
N ASP A 186 -16.25 -4.90 -19.18
CA ASP A 186 -16.58 -3.61 -18.55
C ASP A 186 -16.89 -3.76 -17.06
N ALA A 187 -17.69 -4.76 -16.70
CA ALA A 187 -17.96 -5.09 -15.32
C ALA A 187 -16.65 -5.42 -14.59
N PHE A 188 -15.81 -6.26 -15.19
CA PHE A 188 -14.51 -6.62 -14.63
C PHE A 188 -13.59 -5.42 -14.42
N VAL A 189 -13.42 -4.55 -15.43
CA VAL A 189 -12.56 -3.37 -15.33
C VAL A 189 -13.08 -2.36 -14.32
N THR A 190 -14.40 -2.24 -14.18
CA THR A 190 -15.01 -1.40 -13.13
C THR A 190 -14.61 -1.89 -11.74
N GLU A 191 -14.63 -3.21 -11.52
CA GLU A 191 -14.19 -3.82 -10.26
C GLU A 191 -12.70 -3.68 -10.03
N LEU A 192 -11.88 -3.84 -11.07
CA LEU A 192 -10.44 -3.61 -10.97
C LEU A 192 -10.10 -2.17 -10.59
N LYS A 193 -10.80 -1.18 -11.17
CA LYS A 193 -10.67 0.23 -10.79
C LYS A 193 -11.13 0.48 -9.35
N PHE A 194 -12.20 -0.20 -8.92
CA PHE A 194 -12.66 -0.15 -7.54
C PHE A 194 -11.60 -0.71 -6.58
N LEU A 195 -10.96 -1.84 -6.93
CA LEU A 195 -9.87 -2.44 -6.16
C LEU A 195 -8.71 -1.47 -5.98
N LEU A 196 -8.22 -0.86 -7.08
CA LEU A 196 -7.12 0.11 -7.04
C LEU A 196 -7.43 1.35 -6.19
N SER A 197 -8.70 1.75 -6.13
CA SER A 197 -9.10 2.99 -5.46
C SER A 197 -9.43 2.82 -3.97
N ASN A 198 -9.87 1.61 -3.57
CA ASN A 198 -10.41 1.36 -2.23
C ASN A 198 -9.54 0.46 -1.35
N PHE A 199 -8.49 -0.16 -1.91
CA PHE A 199 -7.60 -1.06 -1.19
C PHE A 199 -6.14 -0.63 -1.34
N GLU A 200 -5.38 -0.80 -0.27
CA GLU A 200 -3.93 -0.58 -0.29
C GLU A 200 -3.25 -1.83 -0.87
N LEU A 201 -2.71 -1.73 -2.08
CA LEU A 201 -2.05 -2.83 -2.78
C LEU A 201 -0.52 -2.75 -2.75
N ASP A 202 0.06 -1.82 -1.97
CA ASP A 202 1.50 -1.62 -1.83
C ASP A 202 2.24 -2.90 -1.38
N HIS A 203 1.55 -3.77 -0.62
CA HIS A 203 2.08 -5.04 -0.14
C HIS A 203 1.91 -6.20 -1.16
N HIS A 204 1.21 -5.94 -2.27
CA HIS A 204 0.95 -6.88 -3.36
C HIS A 204 1.31 -6.26 -4.72
N PRO A 205 2.61 -5.96 -4.96
CA PRO A 205 3.04 -5.22 -6.14
C PRO A 205 2.75 -5.96 -7.46
N GLU A 206 2.82 -7.30 -7.47
CA GLU A 206 2.47 -8.09 -8.66
C GLU A 206 0.99 -7.97 -9.02
N LEU A 207 0.10 -8.06 -8.01
CA LEU A 207 -1.35 -7.88 -8.22
C LEU A 207 -1.66 -6.48 -8.75
N GLN A 208 -1.06 -5.44 -8.14
CA GLN A 208 -1.25 -4.06 -8.59
C GLN A 208 -0.77 -3.86 -10.03
N LYS A 209 0.40 -4.42 -10.37
CA LYS A 209 0.98 -4.35 -11.71
C LYS A 209 0.11 -5.06 -12.74
N ASP A 210 -0.38 -6.26 -12.45
CA ASP A 210 -1.23 -7.01 -13.36
C ASP A 210 -2.56 -6.29 -13.61
N ILE A 211 -3.17 -5.73 -12.55
CA ILE A 211 -4.39 -4.92 -12.66
C ILE A 211 -4.15 -3.69 -13.56
N ILE A 212 -3.08 -2.93 -13.31
CA ILE A 212 -2.75 -1.73 -14.11
C ILE A 212 -2.48 -2.13 -15.57
N THR A 213 -1.75 -3.22 -15.79
CA THR A 213 -1.42 -3.73 -17.13
C THR A 213 -2.69 -4.13 -17.88
N TYR A 214 -3.61 -4.84 -17.22
CA TYR A 214 -4.90 -5.21 -17.81
C TYR A 214 -5.74 -3.98 -18.17
N ILE A 215 -5.85 -3.01 -17.25
CA ILE A 215 -6.55 -1.75 -17.49
C ILE A 215 -5.91 -1.00 -18.67
N GLY A 216 -4.58 -1.01 -18.79
CA GLY A 216 -3.86 -0.46 -19.94
C GLY A 216 -4.30 -1.11 -21.25
N HIS A 217 -4.30 -2.45 -21.29
CA HIS A 217 -4.76 -3.21 -22.46
C HIS A 217 -6.21 -2.88 -22.83
N TYR A 218 -7.11 -2.79 -21.85
CA TYR A 218 -8.51 -2.42 -22.05
C TYR A 218 -8.67 -1.05 -22.72
N HIS A 219 -7.93 -0.01 -22.28
CA HIS A 219 -8.04 1.32 -22.90
C HIS A 219 -7.36 1.40 -24.27
N SER A 220 -6.38 0.53 -24.53
CA SER A 220 -5.66 0.46 -25.81
C SER A 220 -6.34 -0.42 -26.88
N ASP A 221 -7.46 -1.07 -26.56
CA ASP A 221 -8.12 -2.02 -27.45
C ASP A 221 -8.76 -1.33 -28.66
N GLN A 222 -8.09 -1.40 -29.80
CA GLN A 222 -8.54 -0.83 -31.06
C GLN A 222 -9.59 -1.68 -31.78
N SER A 223 -9.73 -2.96 -31.41
CA SER A 223 -10.66 -3.90 -32.07
C SER A 223 -12.10 -3.69 -31.62
N ARG A 224 -12.30 -3.25 -30.38
CA ARG A 224 -13.58 -3.19 -29.69
C ARG A 224 -14.68 -2.44 -30.44
N GLY A 225 -14.42 -1.21 -30.87
CA GLY A 225 -15.43 -0.39 -31.54
C GLY A 225 -15.91 -1.00 -32.85
N ALA A 226 -15.00 -1.58 -33.64
CA ALA A 226 -15.34 -2.21 -34.90
C ALA A 226 -16.08 -3.53 -34.71
N LEU A 227 -15.65 -4.37 -33.75
CA LEU A 227 -16.32 -5.65 -33.47
C LEU A 227 -17.76 -5.47 -32.95
N LEU A 228 -17.97 -4.47 -32.09
CA LEU A 228 -19.32 -4.11 -31.64
C LEU A 228 -20.18 -3.56 -32.80
N LEU A 229 -19.60 -2.80 -33.73
CA LEU A 229 -20.29 -2.35 -34.93
C LEU A 229 -20.73 -3.51 -35.81
N TYR A 230 -19.87 -4.53 -36.01
CA TYR A 230 -20.22 -5.72 -36.78
C TYR A 230 -21.27 -6.59 -36.08
N ALA A 231 -21.30 -6.59 -34.75
CA ALA A 231 -22.31 -7.30 -33.96
C ALA A 231 -23.69 -6.61 -33.94
N GLN A 232 -23.80 -5.37 -34.44
CA GLN A 232 -25.09 -4.67 -34.50
C GLN A 232 -26.13 -5.45 -35.30
N GLY A 233 -27.34 -5.53 -34.76
CA GLY A 233 -28.41 -6.36 -35.31
C GLY A 233 -28.35 -7.82 -34.86
N GLY A 234 -27.45 -8.16 -33.94
CA GLY A 234 -27.34 -9.48 -33.33
C GLY A 234 -26.75 -10.53 -34.27
N HIS A 235 -27.03 -11.80 -33.98
CA HIS A 235 -26.56 -12.95 -34.76
C HIS A 235 -26.92 -12.88 -36.26
N GLU A 236 -28.09 -12.33 -36.57
CA GLU A 236 -28.63 -12.21 -37.93
C GLU A 236 -28.31 -10.83 -38.57
N GLY A 237 -27.47 -10.04 -37.91
CA GLY A 237 -27.00 -8.76 -38.42
C GLY A 237 -26.17 -8.92 -39.69
N LYS A 238 -26.26 -7.94 -40.61
CA LYS A 238 -25.49 -7.93 -41.85
C LYS A 238 -23.97 -7.99 -41.59
N GLY A 239 -23.49 -7.30 -40.54
CA GLY A 239 -22.08 -7.31 -40.15
C GLY A 239 -21.61 -8.68 -39.67
N ALA A 240 -22.37 -9.31 -38.77
CA ALA A 240 -22.12 -10.67 -38.29
C ALA A 240 -22.06 -11.69 -39.45
N MET A 241 -23.00 -11.61 -40.40
CA MET A 241 -22.99 -12.48 -41.60
C MET A 241 -21.77 -12.29 -42.48
N ILE A 242 -21.36 -11.03 -42.73
CA ILE A 242 -20.14 -10.72 -43.50
C ILE A 242 -18.91 -11.31 -42.82
N MET A 243 -18.77 -11.11 -41.50
CA MET A 243 -17.63 -11.63 -40.73
C MET A 243 -17.60 -13.16 -40.74
N LYS A 244 -18.74 -13.83 -40.54
CA LYS A 244 -18.83 -15.30 -40.62
C LYS A 244 -18.45 -15.84 -41.99
N ALA A 245 -18.91 -15.20 -43.06
CA ALA A 245 -18.53 -15.55 -44.42
C ALA A 245 -17.04 -15.30 -44.69
N ALA A 246 -16.46 -14.25 -44.11
CA ALA A 246 -15.03 -13.95 -44.22
C ALA A 246 -14.18 -15.01 -43.52
N PHE A 247 -14.56 -15.45 -42.32
CA PHE A 247 -13.88 -16.53 -41.58
C PHE A 247 -14.06 -17.91 -42.22
N ALA A 248 -15.21 -18.22 -42.84
CA ALA A 248 -15.43 -19.49 -43.52
C ALA A 248 -14.49 -19.72 -44.72
N ASN A 249 -13.99 -18.63 -45.32
CA ASN A 249 -13.04 -18.65 -46.43
C ASN A 249 -11.58 -18.49 -45.97
N HIS A 250 -11.31 -18.57 -44.67
CA HIS A 250 -9.99 -18.36 -44.08
C HIS A 250 -9.38 -19.69 -43.61
N GLU A 251 -8.11 -19.92 -43.92
CA GLU A 251 -7.33 -21.08 -43.46
C GLU A 251 -6.50 -20.72 -42.22
N ASP A 252 -6.37 -21.65 -41.26
CA ASP A 252 -5.62 -21.44 -40.02
C ASP A 252 -4.09 -21.59 -40.26
N GLY A 253 -3.23 -20.61 -39.89
CA GLY A 253 -1.76 -20.77 -39.92
C GLY A 253 -0.92 -19.52 -40.25
N GLU A 254 0.40 -19.71 -40.48
CA GLU A 254 1.41 -18.64 -40.69
C GLU A 254 1.24 -17.78 -41.98
N HIS A 255 0.16 -17.93 -42.73
CA HIS A 255 -0.11 -17.11 -43.92
C HIS A 255 -0.48 -15.65 -43.60
N PHE A 256 -0.48 -15.26 -42.32
CA PHE A 256 -0.80 -13.90 -41.90
C PHE A 256 0.37 -12.88 -42.02
N LYS A 257 1.62 -13.32 -42.27
CA LYS A 257 2.74 -12.40 -42.50
C LYS A 257 2.77 -11.79 -43.91
N GLU A 258 2.05 -12.37 -44.86
CA GLU A 258 2.02 -11.91 -46.25
C GLU A 258 0.61 -11.50 -46.66
N GLY A 259 0.28 -10.23 -46.43
CA GLY A 259 -0.79 -9.55 -47.17
C GLY A 259 -2.09 -9.35 -46.40
N PHE A 260 -2.23 -8.14 -45.85
CA PHE A 260 -3.45 -7.44 -45.46
C PHE A 260 -4.52 -7.41 -46.60
N THR A 261 -5.11 -8.55 -46.96
CA THR A 261 -5.92 -8.66 -48.19
C THR A 261 -7.42 -8.45 -47.98
N LYS A 262 -7.93 -8.43 -46.75
CA LYS A 262 -9.32 -7.99 -46.44
C LYS A 262 -9.35 -7.09 -45.20
N SER A 263 -9.72 -5.83 -45.37
CA SER A 263 -9.84 -4.85 -44.26
C SER A 263 -10.86 -5.27 -43.19
N GLU A 264 -11.80 -6.16 -43.55
CA GLU A 264 -12.93 -6.59 -42.72
C GLU A 264 -12.51 -7.46 -41.53
N LEU A 265 -11.52 -8.34 -41.69
CA LEU A 265 -11.08 -9.25 -40.61
C LEU A 265 -10.11 -8.60 -39.63
N HIS A 266 -9.51 -7.46 -39.99
CA HIS A 266 -8.45 -6.82 -39.24
C HIS A 266 -8.78 -6.58 -37.75
N PRO A 267 -9.99 -6.11 -37.37
CA PRO A 267 -10.35 -5.97 -35.95
C PRO A 267 -10.39 -7.30 -35.20
N ALA A 268 -10.92 -8.37 -35.80
CA ALA A 268 -11.04 -9.66 -35.15
C ALA A 268 -9.68 -10.36 -34.95
N LEU A 269 -8.72 -10.07 -35.82
CA LEU A 269 -7.34 -10.56 -35.72
C LEU A 269 -6.52 -9.77 -34.70
N ILE A 270 -6.69 -8.44 -34.63
CA ILE A 270 -6.13 -7.67 -33.51
C ILE A 270 -6.67 -8.21 -32.18
N PHE A 271 -7.96 -8.50 -32.13
CA PHE A 271 -8.59 -9.09 -30.95
C PHE A 271 -7.95 -10.43 -30.59
N SER A 272 -7.77 -11.35 -31.55
CA SER A 272 -7.16 -12.68 -31.32
C SER A 272 -5.76 -12.60 -30.71
N LEU A 273 -4.92 -11.68 -31.21
CA LEU A 273 -3.57 -11.45 -30.70
C LEU A 273 -3.55 -11.02 -29.23
N THR A 274 -4.61 -10.36 -28.75
CA THR A 274 -4.71 -9.89 -27.36
C THR A 274 -5.34 -10.90 -26.41
N LEU A 275 -6.11 -11.88 -26.91
CA LEU A 275 -6.90 -12.79 -26.08
C LEU A 275 -6.05 -13.58 -25.09
N ASN A 276 -4.96 -14.20 -25.55
CA ASN A 276 -4.10 -15.01 -24.67
C ASN A 276 -3.46 -14.16 -23.57
N THR A 277 -2.99 -12.96 -23.90
CA THR A 277 -2.42 -12.02 -22.92
C THR A 277 -3.46 -11.57 -21.91
N LYS A 278 -4.66 -11.16 -22.36
CA LYS A 278 -5.75 -10.75 -21.48
C LYS A 278 -6.19 -11.89 -20.57
N TYR A 279 -6.35 -13.11 -21.10
CA TYR A 279 -6.74 -14.28 -20.32
C TYR A 279 -5.71 -14.62 -19.23
N ASN A 280 -4.42 -14.63 -19.58
CA ASN A 280 -3.35 -14.89 -18.62
C ASN A 280 -3.30 -13.86 -17.50
N LEU A 281 -3.57 -12.58 -17.81
CA LEU A 281 -3.69 -11.54 -16.79
C LEU A 281 -4.92 -11.77 -15.90
N VAL A 282 -6.08 -12.14 -16.45
CA VAL A 282 -7.30 -12.44 -15.66
C VAL A 282 -7.04 -13.58 -14.67
N VAL A 283 -6.48 -14.70 -15.15
CA VAL A 283 -6.14 -15.86 -14.31
C VAL A 283 -5.05 -15.51 -13.29
N GLY A 284 -4.07 -14.70 -13.68
CA GLY A 284 -3.01 -14.21 -12.79
C GLY A 284 -3.57 -13.36 -11.63
N ILE A 285 -4.45 -12.42 -11.95
CA ILE A 285 -5.12 -11.56 -10.96
C ILE A 285 -6.03 -12.40 -10.04
N ASP A 286 -6.82 -13.34 -10.57
CA ASP A 286 -7.65 -14.22 -9.75
C ASP A 286 -6.80 -15.07 -8.79
N SER A 287 -5.74 -15.71 -9.32
CA SER A 287 -4.82 -16.50 -8.51
C SER A 287 -4.12 -15.66 -7.44
N ALA A 288 -3.72 -14.43 -7.75
CA ALA A 288 -3.11 -13.53 -6.80
C ALA A 288 -4.10 -13.13 -5.69
N LEU A 289 -5.34 -12.79 -6.03
CA LEU A 289 -6.40 -12.51 -5.05
C LEU A 289 -6.68 -13.73 -4.17
N GLN A 290 -6.70 -14.95 -4.73
CA GLN A 290 -6.88 -16.18 -3.97
C GLN A 290 -5.68 -16.53 -3.07
N LYS A 291 -4.45 -16.15 -3.44
CA LYS A 291 -3.27 -16.36 -2.59
C LYS A 291 -3.24 -15.45 -1.37
N ILE A 292 -3.78 -14.23 -1.48
CA ILE A 292 -4.01 -13.34 -0.33
C ILE A 292 -5.00 -13.98 0.67
N CYS A 293 -5.78 -14.97 0.21
CA CYS A 293 -6.78 -15.65 1.02
C CYS A 293 -6.26 -16.78 1.93
N VAL A 294 -4.99 -17.19 1.89
CA VAL A 294 -4.40 -18.26 2.74
C VAL A 294 -3.50 -17.68 3.83
#